data_AF-A0AAD4YKH3-F1
#
_entry.id   AF-A0AAD4YKH3-F1
#
_cell.length_a   1.000
_cell.length_b   1.000
_cell.length_c   1.000
_cell.angle_alpha   90.00
_cell.angle_beta   90.00
_cell.angle_gamma   90.00
#
_symmetry.space_group_name_H-M   'P 1'
#
loop_
_entity.id
_entity.type
_entity.pdbx_description
1 polymer ?
#
loop_
_entity_poly.entity_id
_entity_poly.type
_entity_poly.pdbx_seq_one_letter_code
_entity_poly.pdbx_strand_id
1 'polypeptide(L)'
;MQIEQQEPQPHNLELRRSQRTKRPALSNDFFVYLQESEHDINTIEDPLSYKQAIQSDNCDKWIEAMESKLQSMSKNDVWKLVDLTQGCKPIGCKWVYKTKRNSKGQIDRYKARLVAKGFTQQEGVDYNETFSPVSTKDSLRVIMALVARFDLHLHQMDVQTAFLNGNLIEKIYMKQPDGFIQKGEEDLVCRLQKSIYGLKQASRQWYLKFDEVVKCQGFIENPLDECIYQKFQGRHYIFMLLYVDDILLASSNLSLLHDTKRMLSNRFQMTDLGEANYVLGIEISRDRERGLLSLSQKGYIERILTRFNMQNCIGCDVPFSKGDKLSSEQSPKTEQEKLEMQDKPYASLVGSLMYAQVCTRPDLAFSISVLGRFQSNPGQAHWIAGKKVLRYLQRTKEYKLIYRRVEELKLEGYADADFAGCLDTQKSTSGVVFLFARGAVAWRSVKQQYISTSTMQAEFLAIYEATSIAMWLKNFMSMLKVVDSIKRPIQLWNDNSAAVYFAKGNKRSGGLRHLQLKFLSAKEKIRDGYTALDHIGTDFNIADPLNKGLPNHVFHRHVKRMGLQISFDA
;
A
#
# COMPACT_ATOMS: atom_id res chain seq x y z
N MET A 1 65.08 38.68 -41.26
CA MET A 1 64.27 38.14 -42.39
C MET A 1 63.16 37.31 -41.79
N GLN A 2 61.93 37.75 -42.02
CA GLN A 2 60.69 37.11 -41.62
C GLN A 2 60.58 35.71 -42.26
N ILE A 3 59.99 34.76 -41.55
CA ILE A 3 59.10 33.77 -42.17
C ILE A 3 57.89 33.63 -41.25
N GLU A 4 56.76 34.14 -41.75
CA GLU A 4 55.41 33.99 -41.23
C GLU A 4 55.03 32.51 -41.15
N GLN A 5 54.46 32.08 -40.04
CA GLN A 5 53.67 30.84 -39.98
C GLN A 5 52.20 31.21 -40.14
N GLN A 6 51.60 30.68 -41.21
CA GLN A 6 50.18 30.80 -41.55
C GLN A 6 49.28 30.26 -40.43
N GLU A 7 48.27 31.05 -40.06
CA GLU A 7 47.14 30.59 -39.25
C GLU A 7 46.28 29.57 -40.01
N PRO A 8 45.88 28.45 -39.39
CA PRO A 8 44.83 27.59 -39.95
C PRO A 8 43.44 28.16 -39.61
N GLN A 9 42.61 28.29 -40.64
CA GLN A 9 41.21 28.74 -40.55
C GLN A 9 40.36 27.91 -39.56
N PRO A 10 39.40 28.52 -38.86
CA PRO A 10 38.46 27.79 -38.01
C PRO A 10 37.48 27.00 -38.87
N HIS A 11 37.60 25.67 -38.85
CA HIS A 11 36.62 24.78 -39.42
C HIS A 11 35.32 24.90 -38.61
N ASN A 12 34.28 25.48 -39.22
CA ASN A 12 32.93 25.55 -38.67
C ASN A 12 32.36 24.13 -38.58
N LEU A 13 32.59 23.44 -37.47
CA LEU A 13 31.91 22.18 -37.15
C LEU A 13 30.54 22.52 -36.59
N GLU A 14 29.51 22.46 -37.43
CA GLU A 14 28.14 22.42 -36.95
C GLU A 14 27.99 21.28 -35.93
N LEU A 15 27.71 21.64 -34.68
CA LEU A 15 27.40 20.70 -33.62
C LEU A 15 26.18 19.86 -34.03
N ARG A 16 26.43 18.60 -34.40
CA ARG A 16 25.41 17.62 -34.78
C ARG A 16 24.41 17.45 -33.63
N ARG A 17 23.26 18.12 -33.71
CA ARG A 17 22.16 17.96 -32.74
C ARG A 17 21.69 16.50 -32.78
N SER A 18 21.65 15.87 -31.61
CA SER A 18 21.09 14.53 -31.42
C SER A 18 19.70 14.43 -32.04
N GLN A 19 19.53 13.56 -33.04
CA GLN A 19 18.23 13.16 -33.59
C GLN A 19 17.56 12.06 -32.78
N ARG A 20 18.07 11.68 -31.59
CA ARG A 20 17.37 10.74 -30.71
C ARG A 20 16.09 11.39 -30.20
N THR A 21 14.95 10.82 -30.59
CA THR A 21 13.69 10.98 -29.88
C THR A 21 13.93 10.71 -28.40
N LYS A 22 13.83 11.76 -27.58
CA LYS A 22 13.86 11.62 -26.11
C LYS A 22 12.66 10.78 -25.71
N ARG A 23 12.87 9.48 -25.48
CA ARG A 23 11.90 8.67 -24.75
C ARG A 23 11.83 9.22 -23.31
N PRO A 24 10.63 9.42 -22.76
CA PRO A 24 10.50 9.89 -21.38
C PRO A 24 11.25 8.94 -20.45
N ALA A 25 11.96 9.49 -19.46
CA ALA A 25 12.70 8.71 -18.45
C ALA A 25 11.77 7.84 -17.58
N LEU A 26 10.45 8.00 -17.74
CA LEU A 26 9.40 7.24 -17.10
C LEU A 26 8.57 6.58 -18.21
N SER A 27 8.53 5.25 -18.24
CA SER A 27 7.48 4.53 -18.97
C SER A 27 6.11 4.94 -18.41
N ASN A 28 5.07 4.94 -19.24
CA ASN A 28 3.67 5.07 -18.79
C ASN A 28 3.26 4.00 -17.75
N ASP A 29 4.14 3.04 -17.46
CA ASP A 29 3.95 1.94 -16.51
C ASP A 29 4.28 2.27 -15.04
N PHE A 30 4.83 3.44 -14.74
CA PHE A 30 5.07 3.85 -13.34
C PHE A 30 3.79 4.41 -12.70
N PHE A 31 2.88 3.51 -12.31
CA PHE A 31 1.81 3.85 -11.37
C PHE A 31 2.38 3.87 -9.94
N VAL A 32 2.28 5.03 -9.28
CA VAL A 32 2.43 5.14 -7.83
C VAL A 32 1.32 4.31 -7.20
N TYR A 33 1.69 3.16 -6.64
CA TYR A 33 0.81 2.33 -5.83
C TYR A 33 0.26 3.17 -4.66
N LEU A 34 -1.03 3.03 -4.37
CA LEU A 34 -1.81 3.59 -3.23
C LEU A 34 -2.85 4.68 -3.54
N GLN A 35 -3.23 4.89 -4.81
CA GLN A 35 -4.57 5.41 -5.10
C GLN A 35 -5.42 4.32 -5.75
N GLU A 36 -6.60 4.07 -5.18
CA GLU A 36 -7.69 3.43 -5.90
C GLU A 36 -7.99 4.29 -7.13
N SER A 37 -7.39 3.94 -8.26
CA SER A 37 -7.95 4.34 -9.54
C SER A 37 -9.17 3.43 -9.74
N GLU A 38 -10.33 3.91 -9.26
CA GLU A 38 -11.65 3.43 -9.67
C GLU A 38 -11.73 3.55 -11.20
N HIS A 39 -11.24 2.52 -11.90
CA HIS A 39 -11.56 2.29 -13.29
C HIS A 39 -12.95 1.66 -13.29
N ASP A 40 -13.96 2.51 -13.43
CA ASP A 40 -15.33 2.08 -13.67
C ASP A 40 -15.38 1.46 -15.06
N ILE A 41 -15.38 0.14 -15.10
CA ILE A 41 -15.64 -0.63 -16.32
C ILE A 41 -17.15 -0.56 -16.54
N ASN A 42 -17.61 0.52 -17.19
CA ASN A 42 -18.79 0.61 -18.07
C ASN A 42 -19.19 2.10 -18.32
N THR A 43 -18.95 2.54 -19.56
CA THR A 43 -19.65 3.57 -20.38
C THR A 43 -19.72 5.05 -19.91
N ILE A 44 -19.41 5.94 -20.87
CA ILE A 44 -19.10 7.40 -20.85
C ILE A 44 -17.70 7.69 -20.27
N GLU A 45 -16.74 7.92 -21.16
CA GLU A 45 -15.40 8.40 -20.78
C GLU A 45 -15.50 9.81 -20.19
N ASP A 46 -15.00 9.97 -18.97
CA ASP A 46 -14.86 11.30 -18.37
C ASP A 46 -13.97 12.18 -19.26
N PRO A 47 -14.25 13.49 -19.39
CA PRO A 47 -13.44 14.38 -20.20
C PRO A 47 -11.97 14.36 -19.76
N LEU A 48 -11.03 14.37 -20.71
CA LEU A 48 -9.60 14.38 -20.42
C LEU A 48 -9.01 15.80 -20.39
N SER A 49 -9.77 16.79 -20.85
CA SER A 49 -9.33 18.19 -20.93
C SER A 49 -10.50 19.16 -20.74
N TYR A 50 -10.17 20.41 -20.41
CA TYR A 50 -11.16 21.50 -20.36
C TYR A 50 -11.95 21.63 -21.65
N LYS A 51 -11.27 21.59 -22.81
CA LYS A 51 -11.93 21.71 -24.12
C LYS A 51 -12.99 20.61 -24.33
N GLN A 52 -12.67 19.37 -23.98
CA GLN A 52 -13.62 18.25 -24.07
C GLN A 52 -14.77 18.39 -23.07
N ALA A 53 -14.51 18.88 -21.86
CA ALA A 53 -15.56 19.06 -20.85
C ALA A 53 -16.61 20.09 -21.30
N ILE A 54 -16.16 21.22 -21.86
CA ILE A 54 -17.03 22.29 -22.36
C ILE A 54 -17.78 21.87 -23.65
N GLN A 55 -17.20 21.00 -24.46
CA GLN A 55 -17.85 20.44 -25.66
C GLN A 55 -18.78 19.27 -25.37
N SER A 56 -18.83 18.77 -24.13
CA SER A 56 -19.68 17.64 -23.77
C SER A 56 -21.12 18.06 -23.50
N ASP A 57 -22.06 17.13 -23.67
CA ASP A 57 -23.49 17.35 -23.38
C ASP A 57 -23.78 17.72 -21.92
N ASN A 58 -22.84 17.47 -21.01
CA ASN A 58 -22.94 17.80 -19.58
C ASN A 58 -22.04 18.99 -19.20
N CYS A 59 -21.75 19.90 -20.13
CA CYS A 59 -20.84 21.02 -19.94
C CYS A 59 -21.18 21.88 -18.70
N ASP A 60 -22.44 22.23 -18.51
CA ASP A 60 -22.89 23.06 -17.38
C ASP A 60 -22.52 22.43 -16.03
N LYS A 61 -22.74 21.11 -15.89
CA LYS A 61 -22.40 20.36 -14.66
C LYS A 61 -20.90 20.30 -14.41
N TRP A 62 -20.09 20.25 -15.46
CA TRP A 62 -18.63 20.31 -15.33
C TRP A 62 -18.14 21.70 -14.95
N ILE A 63 -18.77 22.77 -15.48
CA ILE A 63 -18.47 24.16 -15.10
C ILE A 63 -18.81 24.39 -13.63
N GLU A 64 -20.00 23.99 -13.18
CA GLU A 64 -20.40 24.06 -11.77
C GLU A 64 -19.40 23.35 -10.85
N ALA A 65 -18.92 22.16 -11.26
CA ALA A 65 -17.92 21.41 -10.51
C ALA A 65 -16.55 22.13 -10.46
N MET A 66 -16.16 22.83 -11.54
CA MET A 66 -14.93 23.63 -11.58
C MET A 66 -15.06 24.89 -10.70
N GLU A 67 -16.17 25.60 -10.78
CA GLU A 67 -16.45 26.78 -9.95
C GLU A 67 -16.47 26.43 -8.46
N SER A 68 -17.17 25.36 -8.09
CA SER A 68 -17.16 24.84 -6.71
C SER A 68 -15.74 24.53 -6.23
N LYS A 69 -14.89 23.96 -7.12
CA LYS A 69 -13.49 23.70 -6.78
C LYS A 69 -12.68 24.98 -6.58
N LEU A 70 -12.87 26.00 -7.44
CA LEU A 70 -12.19 27.29 -7.31
C LEU A 70 -12.66 28.07 -6.08
N GLN A 71 -13.95 28.02 -5.74
CA GLN A 71 -14.48 28.59 -4.49
C GLN A 71 -13.81 27.95 -3.26
N SER A 72 -13.65 26.62 -3.25
CA SER A 72 -12.90 25.92 -2.21
C SER A 72 -11.43 26.36 -2.14
N MET A 73 -10.79 26.63 -3.28
CA MET A 73 -9.41 27.13 -3.33
C MET A 73 -9.29 28.58 -2.84
N SER A 74 -10.26 29.43 -3.18
CA SER A 74 -10.36 30.81 -2.68
C SER A 74 -10.56 30.85 -1.16
N LYS A 75 -11.51 30.06 -0.63
CA LYS A 75 -11.78 29.96 0.82
C LYS A 75 -10.55 29.52 1.65
N ASN A 76 -9.64 28.76 1.06
CA ASN A 76 -8.43 28.27 1.72
C ASN A 76 -7.18 29.12 1.44
N ASP A 77 -7.33 30.28 0.79
CA ASP A 77 -6.24 31.16 0.37
C ASP A 77 -5.13 30.39 -0.36
N VAL A 78 -5.51 29.51 -1.30
CA VAL A 78 -4.57 28.59 -1.93
C VAL A 78 -3.51 29.33 -2.74
N TRP A 79 -3.87 30.44 -3.38
CA TRP A 79 -2.93 31.26 -4.15
C TRP A 79 -3.32 32.74 -4.16
N LYS A 80 -2.35 33.56 -4.57
CA LYS A 80 -2.56 34.97 -4.94
C LYS A 80 -2.09 35.22 -6.37
N LEU A 81 -2.78 36.07 -7.11
CA LEU A 81 -2.31 36.53 -8.41
C LEU A 81 -1.20 37.58 -8.22
N VAL A 82 -0.09 37.39 -8.91
CA VAL A 82 1.10 38.25 -8.85
C VAL A 82 1.82 38.27 -10.20
N ASP A 83 2.61 39.30 -10.43
CA ASP A 83 3.56 39.33 -11.54
C ASP A 83 4.62 38.24 -11.39
N LEU A 84 4.99 37.62 -12.50
CA LEU A 84 6.04 36.61 -12.50
C LEU A 84 7.39 37.26 -12.21
N THR A 85 8.02 36.87 -11.11
CA THR A 85 9.36 37.35 -10.76
C THR A 85 10.41 36.93 -11.78
N GLN A 86 11.32 37.84 -12.13
CA GLN A 86 12.34 37.64 -13.16
C GLN A 86 13.21 36.40 -12.85
N GLY A 87 13.31 35.47 -13.79
CA GLY A 87 14.07 34.22 -13.65
C GLY A 87 13.29 33.00 -13.16
N CYS A 88 12.05 33.16 -12.68
CA CYS A 88 11.19 32.03 -12.31
C CYS A 88 10.37 31.53 -13.50
N LYS A 89 10.09 30.22 -13.56
CA LYS A 89 9.20 29.62 -14.57
C LYS A 89 7.94 29.08 -13.90
N PRO A 90 6.73 29.51 -14.30
CA PRO A 90 5.51 29.00 -13.70
C PRO A 90 5.22 27.58 -14.19
N ILE A 91 4.80 26.72 -13.27
CA ILE A 91 4.32 25.38 -13.60
C ILE A 91 2.95 25.46 -14.26
N GLY A 92 2.65 24.52 -15.15
CA GLY A 92 1.30 24.40 -15.69
C GLY A 92 0.33 23.74 -14.71
N CYS A 93 -0.96 23.79 -15.02
CA CYS A 93 -1.99 23.03 -14.33
C CYS A 93 -2.89 22.31 -15.35
N LYS A 94 -3.74 21.41 -14.87
CA LYS A 94 -4.78 20.75 -15.67
C LYS A 94 -5.99 20.43 -14.80
N TRP A 95 -7.15 20.37 -15.44
CA TRP A 95 -8.36 19.83 -14.84
C TRP A 95 -8.39 18.31 -14.97
N VAL A 96 -8.76 17.63 -13.89
CA VAL A 96 -9.06 16.19 -13.86
C VAL A 96 -10.52 16.03 -13.48
N TYR A 97 -11.28 15.38 -14.37
CA TYR A 97 -12.71 15.17 -14.24
C TYR A 97 -13.00 13.74 -13.82
N LYS A 98 -14.04 13.56 -13.01
CA LYS A 98 -14.53 12.24 -12.60
C LYS A 98 -16.03 12.31 -12.35
N THR A 99 -16.78 11.46 -13.03
CA THR A 99 -18.20 11.24 -12.71
C THR A 99 -18.27 10.25 -11.55
N LYS A 100 -18.91 10.65 -10.45
CA LYS A 100 -19.21 9.76 -9.32
C LYS A 100 -20.60 9.18 -9.52
N ARG A 101 -20.71 7.87 -9.28
CA ARG A 101 -21.95 7.11 -9.42
C ARG A 101 -22.33 6.48 -8.10
N ASN A 102 -23.62 6.32 -7.87
CA ASN A 102 -24.15 5.63 -6.70
C ASN A 102 -24.08 4.10 -6.88
N SER A 103 -24.46 3.35 -5.84
CA SER A 103 -24.48 1.88 -5.86
C SER A 103 -25.40 1.27 -6.91
N LYS A 104 -26.36 2.03 -7.46
CA LYS A 104 -27.24 1.63 -8.56
C LYS A 104 -26.66 1.94 -9.96
N GLY A 105 -25.43 2.44 -10.02
CA GLY A 105 -24.76 2.80 -11.28
C GLY A 105 -25.26 4.11 -11.91
N GLN A 106 -26.12 4.86 -11.22
CA GLN A 106 -26.61 6.16 -11.68
C GLN A 106 -25.63 7.27 -11.29
N ILE A 107 -25.57 8.34 -12.09
CA ILE A 107 -24.72 9.50 -11.80
C ILE A 107 -25.18 10.16 -10.51
N ASP A 108 -24.28 10.25 -9.55
CA ASP A 108 -24.46 10.89 -8.25
C ASP A 108 -23.99 12.35 -8.31
N ARG A 109 -22.77 12.59 -8.80
CA ARG A 109 -22.20 13.94 -8.94
C ARG A 109 -21.05 14.01 -9.93
N TYR A 110 -20.79 15.21 -10.42
CA TYR A 110 -19.62 15.54 -11.23
C TYR A 110 -18.53 16.12 -10.34
N LYS A 111 -17.29 15.65 -10.48
CA LYS A 111 -16.16 16.13 -9.67
C LYS A 111 -15.04 16.63 -10.57
N ALA A 112 -14.68 17.90 -10.44
CA ALA A 112 -13.50 18.49 -11.05
C ALA A 112 -12.40 18.73 -10.00
N ARG A 113 -11.15 18.44 -10.37
CA ARG A 113 -9.97 18.75 -9.55
C ARG A 113 -8.97 19.53 -10.39
N LEU A 114 -8.51 20.67 -9.86
CA LEU A 114 -7.35 21.35 -10.41
C LEU A 114 -6.08 20.70 -9.90
N VAL A 115 -5.21 20.29 -10.83
CA VAL A 115 -3.98 19.54 -10.55
C VAL A 115 -2.79 20.27 -11.17
N ALA A 116 -1.78 20.57 -10.36
CA ALA A 116 -0.50 21.08 -10.83
C ALA A 116 0.22 20.04 -11.70
N LYS A 117 0.92 20.50 -12.74
CA LYS A 117 1.84 19.67 -13.54
C LYS A 117 3.18 19.52 -12.82
N GLY A 118 3.18 19.05 -11.57
CA GLY A 118 4.37 19.03 -10.71
C GLY A 118 5.49 18.10 -11.18
N PHE A 119 5.28 17.28 -12.20
CA PHE A 119 6.37 16.58 -12.89
C PHE A 119 7.39 17.54 -13.54
N THR A 120 7.02 18.81 -13.75
CA THR A 120 7.95 19.86 -14.21
C THR A 120 8.75 20.52 -13.08
N GLN A 121 8.47 20.20 -11.81
CA GLN A 121 9.18 20.77 -10.66
C GLN A 121 10.62 20.25 -10.55
N GLN A 122 11.52 21.15 -10.17
CA GLN A 122 12.95 20.88 -9.95
C GLN A 122 13.29 20.79 -8.46
N GLU A 123 14.01 19.75 -8.09
CA GLU A 123 14.54 19.57 -6.74
C GLU A 123 15.57 20.66 -6.40
N GLY A 124 15.57 21.16 -5.16
CA GLY A 124 16.42 22.27 -4.72
C GLY A 124 15.91 23.66 -5.13
N VAL A 125 14.86 23.73 -5.96
CA VAL A 125 14.23 24.99 -6.39
C VAL A 125 12.76 25.03 -5.97
N ASP A 126 11.96 24.07 -6.44
CA ASP A 126 10.51 24.02 -6.22
C ASP A 126 10.12 23.14 -5.01
N TYR A 127 11.02 22.26 -4.58
CA TYR A 127 10.86 21.40 -3.41
C TYR A 127 12.21 20.87 -2.95
N ASN A 128 12.33 20.56 -1.66
CA ASN A 128 13.49 19.86 -1.09
C ASN A 128 13.12 18.45 -0.60
N GLU A 129 12.04 18.33 0.18
CA GLU A 129 11.59 17.05 0.73
C GLU A 129 10.17 16.71 0.27
N THR A 130 9.95 15.44 -0.08
CA THR A 130 8.66 14.95 -0.61
C THR A 130 8.09 13.77 0.18
N PHE A 131 8.87 13.18 1.08
CA PHE A 131 8.44 12.01 1.84
C PHE A 131 7.22 12.35 2.71
N SER A 132 6.20 11.51 2.60
CA SER A 132 5.02 11.54 3.45
C SER A 132 4.77 10.13 3.96
N PRO A 133 4.59 9.93 5.27
CA PRO A 133 4.26 8.62 5.79
C PRO A 133 2.85 8.21 5.36
N VAL A 134 2.62 6.90 5.34
CA VAL A 134 1.31 6.28 5.09
C VAL A 134 1.18 5.09 6.02
N SER A 135 0.01 4.95 6.67
CA SER A 135 -0.21 3.84 7.59
C SER A 135 -0.08 2.48 6.90
N THR A 136 0.64 1.58 7.57
CA THR A 136 0.84 0.22 7.07
C THR A 136 -0.43 -0.61 7.24
N LYS A 137 -0.62 -1.60 6.36
CA LYS A 137 -1.74 -2.54 6.49
C LYS A 137 -1.58 -3.47 7.70
N ASP A 138 -0.35 -3.70 8.17
CA ASP A 138 -0.10 -4.42 9.41
C ASP A 138 -0.67 -3.65 10.61
N SER A 139 -0.38 -2.33 10.72
CA SER A 139 -0.95 -1.45 11.76
C SER A 139 -2.48 -1.42 11.72
N LEU A 140 -3.08 -1.23 10.53
CA LEU A 140 -4.54 -1.25 10.36
C LEU A 140 -5.14 -2.54 10.92
N ARG A 141 -4.58 -3.71 10.54
CA ARG A 141 -5.07 -5.01 10.99
C ARG A 141 -4.94 -5.21 12.49
N VAL A 142 -3.86 -4.72 13.10
CA VAL A 142 -3.71 -4.71 14.57
C VAL A 142 -4.81 -3.88 15.22
N ILE A 143 -5.08 -2.67 14.73
CA ILE A 143 -6.18 -1.83 15.26
C ILE A 143 -7.54 -2.53 15.07
N MET A 144 -7.79 -3.16 13.92
CA MET A 144 -9.03 -3.92 13.68
C MET A 144 -9.20 -5.10 14.65
N ALA A 145 -8.11 -5.81 14.96
CA ALA A 145 -8.12 -6.87 15.96
C ALA A 145 -8.40 -6.33 17.37
N LEU A 146 -7.87 -5.15 17.74
CA LEU A 146 -8.19 -4.49 19.00
C LEU A 146 -9.65 -4.04 19.07
N VAL A 147 -10.21 -3.53 17.96
CA VAL A 147 -11.63 -3.18 17.85
C VAL A 147 -12.50 -4.41 18.13
N ALA A 148 -12.19 -5.58 17.55
CA ALA A 148 -12.91 -6.82 17.82
C ALA A 148 -12.78 -7.26 19.29
N ARG A 149 -11.56 -7.21 19.84
CA ARG A 149 -11.24 -7.68 21.18
C ARG A 149 -11.91 -6.86 22.29
N PHE A 150 -11.89 -5.53 22.15
CA PHE A 150 -12.33 -4.58 23.17
C PHE A 150 -13.68 -3.92 22.83
N ASP A 151 -14.31 -4.33 21.73
CA ASP A 151 -15.57 -3.76 21.22
C ASP A 151 -15.54 -2.24 21.06
N LEU A 152 -14.41 -1.70 20.58
CA LEU A 152 -14.23 -0.26 20.41
C LEU A 152 -15.25 0.30 19.41
N HIS A 153 -15.73 1.51 19.63
CA HIS A 153 -16.50 2.26 18.64
C HIS A 153 -15.58 2.62 17.49
N LEU A 154 -15.92 2.19 16.28
CA LEU A 154 -15.11 2.38 15.08
C LEU A 154 -15.84 3.29 14.10
N HIS A 155 -15.45 4.55 14.03
CA HIS A 155 -16.06 5.53 13.13
C HIS A 155 -15.05 6.02 12.11
N GLN A 156 -15.54 6.49 10.96
CA GLN A 156 -14.73 7.05 9.90
C GLN A 156 -15.09 8.51 9.67
N MET A 157 -14.08 9.31 9.33
CA MET A 157 -14.25 10.66 8.82
C MET A 157 -13.38 10.84 7.58
N ASP A 158 -13.78 11.75 6.69
CA ASP A 158 -13.05 12.11 5.48
C ASP A 158 -12.71 13.61 5.51
N VAL A 159 -11.48 13.95 5.17
CA VAL A 159 -11.03 15.34 5.06
C VAL A 159 -11.31 15.83 3.64
N GLN A 160 -12.23 16.80 3.53
CA GLN A 160 -12.46 17.44 2.25
C GLN A 160 -11.23 18.25 1.85
N THR A 161 -10.82 18.05 0.59
CA THR A 161 -9.72 18.79 -0.03
C THR A 161 -8.42 18.81 0.79
N ALA A 162 -8.07 17.68 1.44
CA ALA A 162 -6.90 17.50 2.31
C ALA A 162 -5.66 18.32 1.92
N PHE A 163 -5.17 18.19 0.68
CA PHE A 163 -3.96 18.88 0.23
C PHE A 163 -4.04 20.41 0.27
N LEU A 164 -5.23 21.02 0.17
CA LEU A 164 -5.39 22.47 0.25
C LEU A 164 -5.11 23.04 1.65
N ASN A 165 -5.05 22.19 2.67
CA ASN A 165 -4.74 22.62 4.03
C ASN A 165 -3.23 22.75 4.28
N GLY A 166 -2.41 22.04 3.51
CA GLY A 166 -0.95 22.03 3.65
C GLY A 166 -0.34 23.36 3.22
N ASN A 167 0.48 23.97 4.08
CA ASN A 167 1.19 25.20 3.76
C ASN A 167 2.40 24.91 2.86
N LEU A 168 2.65 25.75 1.85
CA LEU A 168 3.89 25.70 1.09
C LEU A 168 4.93 26.64 1.72
N ILE A 169 6.14 26.14 1.88
CA ILE A 169 7.30 26.93 2.31
C ILE A 169 7.98 27.53 1.07
N GLU A 170 8.06 26.74 0.01
CA GLU A 170 8.67 27.14 -1.27
C GLU A 170 7.79 28.13 -2.04
N LYS A 171 8.42 29.01 -2.81
CA LYS A 171 7.73 29.95 -3.69
C LYS A 171 7.42 29.27 -5.03
N ILE A 172 6.22 28.72 -5.16
CA ILE A 172 5.78 28.05 -6.39
C ILE A 172 4.81 28.94 -7.14
N TYR A 173 5.09 29.17 -8.41
CA TYR A 173 4.21 29.88 -9.33
C TYR A 173 3.54 28.90 -10.28
N MET A 174 2.24 29.04 -10.48
CA MET A 174 1.43 28.23 -11.37
C MET A 174 0.71 29.13 -12.37
N LYS A 175 0.57 28.68 -13.62
CA LYS A 175 -0.28 29.36 -14.60
C LYS A 175 -1.75 29.34 -14.14
N GLN A 176 -2.49 30.39 -14.52
CA GLN A 176 -3.93 30.44 -14.29
C GLN A 176 -4.64 29.23 -14.95
N PRO A 177 -5.68 28.68 -14.31
CA PRO A 177 -6.40 27.53 -14.83
C PRO A 177 -7.12 27.83 -16.14
N ASP A 178 -7.03 26.90 -17.10
CA ASP A 178 -7.76 26.98 -18.37
C ASP A 178 -9.26 27.19 -18.12
N GLY A 179 -9.85 28.16 -18.82
CA GLY A 179 -11.26 28.54 -18.68
C GLY A 179 -11.56 29.61 -17.62
N PHE A 180 -10.61 29.90 -16.72
CA PHE A 180 -10.80 30.79 -15.58
C PHE A 180 -9.63 31.79 -15.44
N ILE A 181 -9.14 32.28 -16.57
CA ILE A 181 -8.14 33.36 -16.62
C ILE A 181 -8.86 34.68 -16.33
N GLN A 182 -8.30 35.49 -15.43
CA GLN A 182 -8.87 36.78 -15.07
C GLN A 182 -8.67 37.80 -16.20
N LYS A 183 -9.77 38.39 -16.67
CA LYS A 183 -9.75 39.38 -17.77
C LYS A 183 -8.96 40.62 -17.35
N GLY A 184 -8.03 41.06 -18.21
CA GLY A 184 -7.14 42.20 -17.95
C GLY A 184 -5.92 41.87 -17.09
N GLU A 185 -5.78 40.62 -16.63
CA GLU A 185 -4.67 40.11 -15.82
C GLU A 185 -4.10 38.81 -16.42
N GLU A 186 -4.14 38.67 -17.74
CA GLU A 186 -3.78 37.44 -18.44
C GLU A 186 -2.30 37.03 -18.24
N ASP A 187 -1.42 38.02 -18.05
CA ASP A 187 0.02 37.80 -17.84
C ASP A 187 0.37 37.45 -16.37
N LEU A 188 -0.57 37.60 -15.44
CA LEU A 188 -0.35 37.26 -14.03
C LEU A 188 -0.31 35.75 -13.80
N VAL A 189 0.41 35.36 -12.74
CA VAL A 189 0.55 33.96 -12.31
C VAL A 189 0.02 33.74 -10.91
N CYS A 190 -0.47 32.53 -10.63
CA CYS A 190 -0.90 32.12 -9.31
C CYS A 190 0.32 31.75 -8.45
N ARG A 191 0.69 32.58 -7.49
CA ARG A 191 1.65 32.21 -6.44
C ARG A 191 0.95 31.33 -5.40
N LEU A 192 1.29 30.05 -5.37
CA LEU A 192 0.70 29.09 -4.45
C LEU A 192 1.19 29.35 -3.01
N GLN A 193 0.25 29.46 -2.09
CA GLN A 193 0.49 29.52 -0.64
C GLN A 193 0.20 28.18 0.03
N LYS A 194 -0.70 27.39 -0.57
CA LYS A 194 -1.07 26.04 -0.11
C LYS A 194 -0.72 25.00 -1.15
N SER A 195 -0.50 23.77 -0.70
CA SER A 195 -0.29 22.65 -1.61
C SER A 195 -1.56 22.31 -2.37
N ILE A 196 -1.38 21.80 -3.60
CA ILE A 196 -2.48 21.30 -4.43
C ILE A 196 -2.09 19.95 -5.02
N TYR A 197 -3.08 19.21 -5.50
CA TYR A 197 -2.84 17.93 -6.18
C TYR A 197 -1.80 18.09 -7.29
N GLY A 198 -0.93 17.10 -7.43
CA GLY A 198 0.08 17.05 -8.48
C GLY A 198 1.41 17.72 -8.14
N LEU A 199 1.48 18.54 -7.08
CA LEU A 199 2.78 18.97 -6.54
C LEU A 199 3.48 17.80 -5.85
N LYS A 200 4.80 17.71 -6.00
CA LYS A 200 5.61 16.61 -5.45
C LYS A 200 5.59 16.53 -3.92
N GLN A 201 5.46 17.66 -3.23
CA GLN A 201 5.43 17.74 -1.76
C GLN A 201 4.03 17.80 -1.14
N ALA A 202 2.95 17.71 -1.95
CA ALA A 202 1.59 17.98 -1.46
C ALA A 202 1.14 17.06 -0.31
N SER A 203 1.44 15.77 -0.42
CA SER A 203 1.14 14.78 0.63
C SER A 203 1.88 15.10 1.93
N ARG A 204 3.17 15.42 1.84
CA ARG A 204 4.00 15.79 2.99
C ARG A 204 3.47 17.02 3.71
N GLN A 205 3.14 18.08 2.98
CA GLN A 205 2.64 19.32 3.60
C GLN A 205 1.28 19.12 4.26
N TRP A 206 0.43 18.27 3.70
CA TRP A 206 -0.80 17.86 4.35
C TRP A 206 -0.52 17.08 5.64
N TYR A 207 0.31 16.04 5.58
CA TYR A 207 0.64 15.23 6.76
C TYR A 207 1.23 16.10 7.88
N LEU A 208 2.21 16.96 7.60
CA LEU A 208 2.81 17.84 8.61
C LEU A 208 1.77 18.76 9.25
N LYS A 209 0.83 19.28 8.45
CA LYS A 209 -0.23 20.14 8.99
C LYS A 209 -1.18 19.36 9.89
N PHE A 210 -1.53 18.15 9.49
CA PHE A 210 -2.38 17.26 10.28
C PHE A 210 -1.70 16.87 11.59
N ASP A 211 -0.45 16.44 11.51
CA ASP A 211 0.38 16.01 12.64
C ASP A 211 0.50 17.12 13.70
N GLU A 212 0.85 18.34 13.26
CA GLU A 212 0.91 19.53 14.12
C GLU A 212 -0.42 19.72 14.88
N VAL A 213 -1.54 19.71 14.17
CA VAL A 213 -2.86 19.96 14.76
C VAL A 213 -3.24 18.86 15.76
N VAL A 214 -3.03 17.60 15.41
CA VAL A 214 -3.42 16.45 16.24
C VAL A 214 -2.55 16.36 17.50
N LYS A 215 -1.23 16.56 17.37
CA LYS A 215 -0.31 16.62 18.53
C LYS A 215 -0.64 17.77 19.48
N CYS A 216 -0.96 18.96 18.96
CA CYS A 216 -1.42 20.09 19.79
C CYS A 216 -2.68 19.77 20.61
N GLN A 217 -3.48 18.78 20.19
CA GLN A 217 -4.70 18.35 20.90
C GLN A 217 -4.44 17.19 21.89
N GLY A 218 -3.18 16.90 22.18
CA GLY A 218 -2.76 15.90 23.17
C GLY A 218 -2.77 14.46 22.65
N PHE A 219 -2.80 14.26 21.34
CA PHE A 219 -2.52 12.95 20.76
C PHE A 219 -1.02 12.70 20.71
N ILE A 220 -0.64 11.44 20.91
CA ILE A 220 0.74 10.97 20.83
C ILE A 220 0.81 10.06 19.60
N GLU A 221 1.77 10.35 18.73
CA GLU A 221 2.08 9.55 17.54
C GLU A 221 2.80 8.25 17.91
N ASN A 222 2.58 7.19 17.13
CA ASN A 222 3.34 5.96 17.21
C ASN A 222 4.63 6.07 16.35
N PRO A 223 5.82 5.96 16.93
CA PRO A 223 7.08 6.16 16.20
C PRO A 223 7.39 5.04 15.18
N LEU A 224 6.63 3.94 15.17
CA LEU A 224 6.80 2.84 14.21
C LEU A 224 5.84 2.97 13.02
N ASP A 225 4.79 3.78 13.16
CA ASP A 225 3.84 4.14 12.11
C ASP A 225 3.27 5.53 12.42
N GLU A 226 3.88 6.54 11.81
CA GLU A 226 3.64 7.98 11.98
C GLU A 226 2.19 8.42 11.67
N CYS A 227 1.40 7.54 11.05
CA CYS A 227 0.00 7.79 10.77
C CYS A 227 -0.95 7.20 11.84
N ILE A 228 -0.41 6.62 12.91
CA ILE A 228 -1.16 6.11 14.05
C ILE A 228 -0.96 7.02 15.25
N TYR A 229 -2.06 7.56 15.75
CA TYR A 229 -2.10 8.41 16.94
C TYR A 229 -2.94 7.77 18.03
N GLN A 230 -2.64 8.11 19.28
CA GLN A 230 -3.40 7.68 20.42
C GLN A 230 -3.57 8.80 21.45
N LYS A 231 -4.69 8.78 22.16
CA LYS A 231 -4.95 9.68 23.28
C LYS A 231 -5.62 8.92 24.42
N PHE A 232 -5.13 9.14 25.64
CA PHE A 232 -5.65 8.55 26.86
C PHE A 232 -6.25 9.64 27.76
N GLN A 233 -7.42 9.35 28.34
CA GLN A 233 -8.13 10.14 29.34
C GLN A 233 -8.57 9.20 30.47
N GLY A 234 -7.70 9.03 31.47
CA GLY A 234 -7.88 8.02 32.50
C GLY A 234 -7.94 6.61 31.90
N ARG A 235 -9.06 5.91 32.13
CA ARG A 235 -9.32 4.57 31.55
C ARG A 235 -9.80 4.59 30.11
N HIS A 236 -10.23 5.74 29.61
CA HIS A 236 -10.74 5.87 28.24
C HIS A 236 -9.59 6.23 27.31
N TYR A 237 -9.61 5.65 26.13
CA TYR A 237 -8.62 5.87 25.08
C TYR A 237 -9.26 5.84 23.70
N ILE A 238 -8.57 6.46 22.75
CA ILE A 238 -8.91 6.49 21.33
C ILE A 238 -7.64 6.33 20.49
N PHE A 239 -7.73 5.48 19.46
CA PHE A 239 -6.75 5.38 18.39
C PHE A 239 -7.27 6.10 17.15
N MET A 240 -6.41 6.87 16.49
CA MET A 240 -6.70 7.55 15.24
C MET A 240 -5.70 7.08 14.19
N LEU A 241 -6.21 6.57 13.07
CA LEU A 241 -5.42 6.12 11.93
C LEU A 241 -5.69 7.06 10.76
N LEU A 242 -4.64 7.75 10.31
CA LEU A 242 -4.68 8.61 9.14
C LEU A 242 -4.25 7.82 7.91
N TYR A 243 -5.00 7.94 6.83
CA TYR A 243 -4.58 7.47 5.52
C TYR A 243 -4.91 8.55 4.49
N VAL A 244 -3.96 9.45 4.25
CA VAL A 244 -4.15 10.60 3.37
C VAL A 244 -5.38 11.42 3.78
N ASP A 245 -6.51 11.29 3.08
CA ASP A 245 -7.79 11.97 3.35
C ASP A 245 -8.73 11.19 4.29
N ASP A 246 -8.58 9.87 4.39
CA ASP A 246 -9.36 9.02 5.28
C ASP A 246 -8.83 9.04 6.73
N ILE A 247 -9.74 9.18 7.71
CA ILE A 247 -9.43 9.08 9.14
C ILE A 247 -10.32 8.03 9.77
N LEU A 248 -9.70 7.06 10.43
CA LEU A 248 -10.39 6.02 11.17
C LEU A 248 -10.17 6.20 12.68
N LEU A 249 -11.27 6.24 13.44
CA LEU A 249 -11.29 6.49 14.88
C LEU A 249 -11.79 5.26 15.61
N ALA A 250 -10.94 4.62 16.42
CA ALA A 250 -11.27 3.50 17.28
C ALA A 250 -11.25 3.93 18.74
N SER A 251 -12.42 4.17 19.34
CA SER A 251 -12.56 4.69 20.70
C SER A 251 -13.18 3.70 21.66
N SER A 252 -12.66 3.64 22.88
CA SER A 252 -13.26 2.90 24.00
C SER A 252 -14.50 3.59 24.60
N ASN A 253 -14.80 4.82 24.18
CA ASN A 253 -15.91 5.62 24.72
C ASN A 253 -16.49 6.59 23.67
N LEU A 254 -17.82 6.71 23.65
CA LEU A 254 -18.53 7.58 22.70
C LEU A 254 -18.29 9.08 22.94
N SER A 255 -18.17 9.53 24.20
CA SER A 255 -17.89 10.94 24.49
C SER A 255 -16.54 11.34 23.90
N LEU A 256 -15.49 10.58 24.21
CA LEU A 256 -14.14 10.82 23.67
C LEU A 256 -14.12 10.78 22.13
N LEU A 257 -14.93 9.90 21.53
CA LEU A 257 -15.09 9.82 20.09
C LEU A 257 -15.71 11.11 19.52
N HIS A 258 -16.84 11.55 20.06
CA HIS A 258 -17.53 12.75 19.62
C HIS A 258 -16.71 14.02 19.86
N ASP A 259 -16.00 14.10 20.98
CA ASP A 259 -15.08 15.20 21.28
C ASP A 259 -13.95 15.28 20.24
N THR A 260 -13.40 14.12 19.86
CA THR A 260 -12.36 14.04 18.82
C THR A 260 -12.92 14.44 17.45
N LYS A 261 -14.13 13.98 17.10
CA LYS A 261 -14.79 14.39 15.85
C LYS A 261 -15.02 15.90 15.79
N ARG A 262 -15.53 16.51 16.87
CA ARG A 262 -15.71 17.97 16.96
C ARG A 262 -14.39 18.71 16.85
N MET A 263 -13.33 18.21 17.50
CA MET A 263 -11.99 18.78 17.38
C MET A 263 -11.51 18.79 15.92
N LEU A 264 -11.66 17.68 15.19
CA LEU A 264 -11.27 17.61 13.78
C LEU A 264 -12.11 18.55 12.91
N SER A 265 -13.43 18.54 13.07
CA SER A 265 -14.35 19.41 12.31
C SER A 265 -14.15 20.91 12.57
N ASN A 266 -13.62 21.27 13.75
CA ASN A 266 -13.29 22.67 14.06
C ASN A 266 -12.00 23.14 13.36
N ARG A 267 -11.13 22.21 12.94
CA ARG A 267 -9.81 22.53 12.35
C ARG A 267 -9.75 22.29 10.86
N PHE A 268 -10.53 21.33 10.36
CA PHE A 268 -10.57 20.93 8.97
C PHE A 268 -12.01 20.83 8.48
N GLN A 269 -12.20 20.97 7.18
CA GLN A 269 -13.50 20.70 6.57
C GLN A 269 -13.72 19.19 6.49
N MET A 270 -14.50 18.66 7.43
CA MET A 270 -14.70 17.22 7.60
C MET A 270 -16.05 16.75 7.07
N THR A 271 -16.07 15.53 6.54
CA THR A 271 -17.29 14.73 6.35
C THR A 271 -17.31 13.63 7.39
N ASP A 272 -18.36 13.55 8.20
CA ASP A 272 -18.55 12.43 9.13
C ASP A 272 -19.27 11.28 8.40
N LEU A 273 -18.61 10.13 8.29
CA LEU A 273 -19.14 8.94 7.62
C LEU A 273 -19.80 7.96 8.60
N GLY A 274 -19.87 8.30 9.89
CA GLY A 274 -20.52 7.47 10.91
C GLY A 274 -19.69 6.23 11.27
N GLU A 275 -20.38 5.11 11.55
CA GLU A 275 -19.73 3.82 11.79
C GLU A 275 -19.00 3.33 10.53
N ALA A 276 -17.77 2.85 10.70
CA ALA A 276 -16.94 2.43 9.59
C ALA A 276 -17.41 1.08 9.03
N ASN A 277 -17.97 1.12 7.82
CA ASN A 277 -18.37 -0.06 7.04
C ASN A 277 -17.42 -0.32 5.86
N TYR A 278 -16.56 0.64 5.51
CA TYR A 278 -15.60 0.53 4.42
C TYR A 278 -14.37 1.38 4.73
N VAL A 279 -13.17 0.87 4.49
CA VAL A 279 -11.94 1.65 4.65
C VAL A 279 -10.90 1.18 3.64
N LEU A 280 -10.34 2.08 2.85
CA LEU A 280 -9.25 1.77 1.89
C LEU A 280 -9.57 0.56 1.00
N GLY A 281 -10.76 0.51 0.39
CA GLY A 281 -11.14 -0.61 -0.48
C GLY A 281 -11.55 -1.91 0.24
N ILE A 282 -11.65 -1.88 1.57
CA ILE A 282 -11.95 -3.04 2.42
C ILE A 282 -13.28 -2.83 3.12
N GLU A 283 -14.22 -3.73 2.90
CA GLU A 283 -15.49 -3.77 3.63
C GLU A 283 -15.25 -4.29 5.06
N ILE A 284 -15.80 -3.57 6.03
CA ILE A 284 -15.77 -3.92 7.45
C ILE A 284 -17.17 -4.35 7.85
N SER A 285 -17.29 -5.53 8.43
CA SER A 285 -18.54 -6.00 9.04
C SER A 285 -18.28 -6.47 10.47
N ARG A 286 -19.18 -6.10 11.38
CA ARG A 286 -19.05 -6.38 12.81
C ARG A 286 -20.27 -7.14 13.32
N ASP A 287 -20.00 -8.14 14.13
CA ASP A 287 -21.00 -8.81 14.96
C ASP A 287 -20.57 -8.60 16.42
N ARG A 288 -21.21 -7.62 17.09
CA ARG A 288 -20.81 -7.22 18.44
C ARG A 288 -21.20 -8.26 19.49
N GLU A 289 -22.29 -8.99 19.28
CA GLU A 289 -22.77 -10.05 20.18
C GLU A 289 -21.78 -11.22 20.21
N ARG A 290 -21.36 -11.66 19.02
CA ARG A 290 -20.37 -12.74 18.87
C ARG A 290 -18.92 -12.24 19.01
N GLY A 291 -18.73 -10.92 19.08
CA GLY A 291 -17.42 -10.28 19.18
C GLY A 291 -16.55 -10.49 17.95
N LEU A 292 -17.13 -10.48 16.74
CA LEU A 292 -16.43 -10.70 15.48
C LEU A 292 -16.28 -9.38 14.70
N LEU A 293 -15.14 -9.23 14.03
CA LEU A 293 -14.92 -8.21 13.01
C LEU A 293 -14.32 -8.89 11.79
N SER A 294 -14.94 -8.69 10.63
CA SER A 294 -14.50 -9.25 9.36
C SER A 294 -14.09 -8.16 8.38
N LEU A 295 -13.02 -8.43 7.64
CA LEU A 295 -12.49 -7.59 6.57
C LEU A 295 -12.67 -8.33 5.24
N SER A 296 -13.40 -7.73 4.29
CA SER A 296 -13.63 -8.32 2.97
C SER A 296 -13.17 -7.41 1.84
N GLN A 297 -12.66 -8.03 0.77
CA GLN A 297 -12.37 -7.38 -0.50
C GLN A 297 -13.21 -7.95 -1.65
N LYS A 298 -14.39 -8.53 -1.36
CA LYS A 298 -15.27 -9.12 -2.37
C LYS A 298 -15.51 -8.20 -3.55
N GLY A 299 -15.97 -6.97 -3.29
CA GLY A 299 -16.25 -6.00 -4.36
C GLY A 299 -15.01 -5.65 -5.20
N TYR A 300 -13.82 -5.58 -4.58
CA TYR A 300 -12.58 -5.39 -5.31
C TYR A 300 -12.22 -6.62 -6.16
N ILE A 301 -12.36 -7.83 -5.60
CA ILE A 301 -12.11 -9.10 -6.28
C ILE A 301 -13.01 -9.23 -7.52
N GLU A 302 -14.30 -8.91 -7.40
CA GLU A 302 -15.25 -8.92 -8.53
C GLU A 302 -14.85 -7.92 -9.62
N ARG A 303 -14.39 -6.72 -9.25
CA ARG A 303 -13.88 -5.73 -10.22
C ARG A 303 -12.64 -6.24 -10.97
N ILE A 304 -11.67 -6.84 -10.28
CA ILE A 304 -10.47 -7.38 -10.97
C ILE A 304 -10.83 -8.58 -11.86
N LEU A 305 -11.78 -9.42 -11.45
CA LEU A 305 -12.24 -10.55 -12.27
C LEU A 305 -12.86 -10.03 -13.57
N THR A 306 -13.72 -9.03 -13.50
CA THR A 306 -14.28 -8.36 -14.69
C THR A 306 -13.18 -7.71 -15.54
N ARG A 307 -12.22 -7.01 -14.92
CA ARG A 307 -11.10 -6.35 -15.61
C ARG A 307 -10.28 -7.29 -16.48
N PHE A 308 -10.09 -8.53 -16.03
CA PHE A 308 -9.31 -9.54 -16.75
C PHE A 308 -10.18 -10.56 -17.48
N ASN A 309 -11.49 -10.30 -17.66
CA ASN A 309 -12.46 -11.18 -18.34
C ASN A 309 -12.56 -12.59 -17.71
N MET A 310 -12.54 -12.65 -16.38
CA MET A 310 -12.54 -13.88 -15.57
C MET A 310 -13.75 -13.99 -14.63
N GLN A 311 -14.75 -13.12 -14.75
CA GLN A 311 -15.95 -13.11 -13.90
C GLN A 311 -16.80 -14.39 -13.98
N ASN A 312 -16.73 -15.11 -15.11
CA ASN A 312 -17.43 -16.37 -15.35
C ASN A 312 -16.47 -17.57 -15.41
N CYS A 313 -15.23 -17.42 -14.95
CA CYS A 313 -14.25 -18.51 -15.01
C CYS A 313 -14.62 -19.65 -14.02
N ILE A 314 -14.22 -20.88 -14.34
CA ILE A 314 -14.36 -22.00 -13.40
C ILE A 314 -13.35 -21.81 -12.27
N GLY A 315 -13.85 -21.85 -11.03
CA GLY A 315 -13.02 -21.69 -9.84
C GLY A 315 -11.89 -22.73 -9.72
N CYS A 316 -10.87 -22.42 -8.91
CA CYS A 316 -9.79 -23.34 -8.54
C CYS A 316 -9.65 -23.39 -7.01
N ASP A 317 -9.27 -24.54 -6.44
CA ASP A 317 -9.15 -24.72 -4.98
C ASP A 317 -7.89 -24.06 -4.38
N VAL A 318 -6.80 -24.01 -5.14
CA VAL A 318 -5.52 -23.44 -4.68
C VAL A 318 -4.91 -22.55 -5.76
N PRO A 319 -4.26 -21.43 -5.39
CA PRO A 319 -3.62 -20.56 -6.37
C PRO A 319 -2.38 -21.24 -6.97
N PHE A 320 -1.60 -21.96 -6.17
CA PHE A 320 -0.46 -22.79 -6.57
C PHE A 320 -0.57 -24.17 -5.91
N SER A 321 -0.50 -25.21 -6.74
CA SER A 321 -0.54 -26.61 -6.33
C SER A 321 0.87 -27.12 -6.04
N LYS A 322 0.98 -28.19 -5.24
CA LYS A 322 2.27 -28.88 -5.06
C LYS A 322 2.82 -29.33 -6.42
N GLY A 323 4.03 -28.89 -6.76
CA GLY A 323 4.69 -29.20 -8.02
C GLY A 323 4.56 -28.11 -9.10
N ASP A 324 3.71 -27.10 -8.91
CA ASP A 324 3.71 -25.93 -9.79
C ASP A 324 5.06 -25.22 -9.67
N LYS A 325 5.79 -25.13 -10.79
CA LYS A 325 7.08 -24.43 -10.85
C LYS A 325 7.10 -23.47 -12.04
N LEU A 326 7.65 -22.29 -11.79
CA LEU A 326 7.88 -21.26 -12.80
C LEU A 326 9.36 -20.93 -12.89
N SER A 327 9.84 -20.63 -14.10
CA SER A 327 11.24 -20.33 -14.39
C SER A 327 11.35 -19.29 -15.49
N SER A 328 12.45 -18.53 -15.44
CA SER A 328 12.83 -17.58 -16.49
C SER A 328 13.10 -18.27 -17.84
N GLU A 329 13.31 -19.59 -17.85
CA GLU A 329 13.38 -20.37 -19.10
C GLU A 329 12.06 -20.36 -19.88
N GLN A 330 10.93 -20.10 -19.21
CA GLN A 330 9.59 -19.98 -19.77
C GLN A 330 9.26 -18.54 -20.19
N SER A 331 10.21 -17.61 -20.09
CA SER A 331 10.07 -16.26 -20.62
C SER A 331 10.26 -16.25 -22.14
N PRO A 332 9.67 -15.28 -22.86
CA PRO A 332 9.83 -15.18 -24.31
C PRO A 332 11.29 -15.07 -24.73
N LYS A 333 11.71 -15.92 -25.66
CA LYS A 333 13.05 -15.93 -26.28
C LYS A 333 13.00 -15.52 -27.75
N THR A 334 11.89 -15.80 -28.43
CA THR A 334 11.66 -15.45 -29.83
C THR A 334 10.78 -14.21 -29.99
N GLU A 335 10.83 -13.54 -31.14
CA GLU A 335 9.94 -12.41 -31.44
C GLU A 335 8.47 -12.83 -31.51
N GLN A 336 8.18 -14.06 -31.94
CA GLN A 336 6.82 -14.60 -31.95
C GLN A 336 6.25 -14.72 -30.53
N GLU A 337 7.00 -15.28 -29.58
CA GLU A 337 6.57 -15.38 -28.17
C GLU A 337 6.41 -13.99 -27.52
N LYS A 338 7.24 -13.01 -27.91
CA LYS A 338 7.09 -11.63 -27.44
C LYS A 338 5.80 -11.00 -27.98
N LEU A 339 5.50 -11.24 -29.25
CA LEU A 339 4.27 -10.77 -29.90
C LEU A 339 3.02 -11.36 -29.22
N GLU A 340 3.05 -12.64 -28.85
CA GLU A 340 1.96 -13.29 -28.11
C GLU A 340 1.70 -12.65 -26.73
N MET A 341 2.75 -12.12 -26.10
CA MET A 341 2.68 -11.47 -24.78
C MET A 341 2.39 -9.97 -24.84
N GLN A 342 2.52 -9.32 -26.01
CA GLN A 342 2.45 -7.87 -26.16
C GLN A 342 1.16 -7.26 -25.61
N ASP A 343 0.02 -7.90 -25.86
CA ASP A 343 -1.29 -7.41 -25.44
C ASP A 343 -1.72 -7.90 -24.05
N LYS A 344 -0.85 -8.61 -23.33
CA LYS A 344 -1.16 -9.19 -22.01
C LYS A 344 -0.67 -8.25 -20.90
N PRO A 345 -1.58 -7.59 -20.15
CA PRO A 345 -1.19 -6.63 -19.12
C PRO A 345 -0.73 -7.33 -17.82
N TYR A 346 0.37 -8.10 -17.89
CA TYR A 346 0.88 -8.92 -16.78
C TYR A 346 1.22 -8.10 -15.54
N ALA A 347 1.95 -6.99 -15.70
CA ALA A 347 2.31 -6.12 -14.57
C ALA A 347 1.06 -5.56 -13.86
N SER A 348 0.02 -5.19 -14.63
CA SER A 348 -1.26 -4.74 -14.10
C SER A 348 -2.00 -5.85 -13.35
N LEU A 349 -1.94 -7.09 -13.85
CA LEU A 349 -2.49 -8.26 -13.17
C LEU A 349 -1.80 -8.51 -11.84
N VAL A 350 -0.47 -8.60 -11.82
CA VAL A 350 0.30 -8.84 -10.60
C VAL A 350 0.07 -7.72 -9.58
N GLY A 351 0.07 -6.45 -10.02
CA GLY A 351 -0.22 -5.31 -9.15
C GLY A 351 -1.62 -5.34 -8.55
N SER A 352 -2.64 -5.73 -9.33
CA SER A 352 -4.02 -5.87 -8.86
C SER A 352 -4.14 -6.99 -7.82
N LEU A 353 -3.52 -8.15 -8.08
CA LEU A 353 -3.52 -9.26 -7.14
C LEU A 353 -2.74 -8.94 -5.85
N MET A 354 -1.64 -8.21 -5.96
CA MET A 354 -0.83 -7.77 -4.81
C MET A 354 -1.64 -6.92 -3.84
N TYR A 355 -2.52 -6.04 -4.34
CA TYR A 355 -3.35 -5.23 -3.46
C TYR A 355 -4.32 -6.07 -2.60
N ALA A 356 -4.97 -7.09 -3.20
CA ALA A 356 -5.78 -8.04 -2.44
C ALA A 356 -4.91 -8.79 -1.40
N GLN A 357 -3.73 -9.24 -1.83
CA GLN A 357 -2.77 -9.97 -1.00
C GLN A 357 -2.26 -9.16 0.19
N VAL A 358 -2.01 -7.86 0.02
CA VAL A 358 -1.45 -7.01 1.07
C VAL A 358 -2.52 -6.57 2.07
N CYS A 359 -3.79 -6.49 1.65
CA CYS A 359 -4.87 -6.01 2.49
C CYS A 359 -5.53 -7.13 3.32
N THR A 360 -6.12 -8.14 2.66
CA THR A 360 -6.95 -9.16 3.36
C THR A 360 -6.64 -10.61 2.99
N ARG A 361 -5.79 -10.86 1.98
CA ARG A 361 -5.56 -12.20 1.41
C ARG A 361 -4.15 -12.76 1.66
N PRO A 362 -3.81 -13.18 2.90
CA PRO A 362 -2.50 -13.74 3.22
C PRO A 362 -2.16 -15.00 2.41
N ASP A 363 -3.19 -15.77 2.08
CA ASP A 363 -3.18 -16.98 1.26
C ASP A 363 -2.64 -16.79 -0.17
N LEU A 364 -2.54 -15.55 -0.66
CA LEU A 364 -1.97 -15.23 -1.97
C LEU A 364 -0.47 -14.92 -1.92
N ALA A 365 0.12 -14.72 -0.73
CA ALA A 365 1.47 -14.14 -0.59
C ALA A 365 2.54 -14.90 -1.37
N PHE A 366 2.51 -16.23 -1.33
CA PHE A 366 3.44 -17.07 -2.08
C PHE A 366 3.29 -16.88 -3.59
N SER A 367 2.06 -17.02 -4.10
CA SER A 367 1.77 -16.93 -5.53
C SER A 367 2.16 -15.57 -6.11
N ILE A 368 1.89 -14.47 -5.39
CA ILE A 368 2.26 -13.12 -5.85
C ILE A 368 3.78 -12.92 -5.78
N SER A 369 4.43 -13.42 -4.73
CA SER A 369 5.90 -13.40 -4.61
C SER A 369 6.59 -14.16 -5.74
N VAL A 370 6.01 -15.26 -6.23
CA VAL A 370 6.52 -15.99 -7.40
C VAL A 370 6.25 -15.22 -8.69
N LEU A 371 5.00 -14.81 -8.94
CA LEU A 371 4.62 -14.10 -10.18
C LEU A 371 5.40 -12.78 -10.35
N GLY A 372 5.65 -12.05 -9.27
CA GLY A 372 6.42 -10.80 -9.30
C GLY A 372 7.86 -10.97 -9.80
N ARG A 373 8.45 -12.17 -9.73
CA ARG A 373 9.83 -12.44 -10.19
C ARG A 373 9.98 -12.28 -11.70
N PHE A 374 8.89 -12.41 -12.46
CA PHE A 374 8.89 -12.43 -13.92
C PHE A 374 8.31 -11.17 -14.55
N GLN A 375 8.09 -10.11 -13.76
CA GLN A 375 7.43 -8.89 -14.22
C GLN A 375 8.15 -8.17 -15.37
N SER A 376 9.47 -8.29 -15.45
CA SER A 376 10.28 -7.65 -16.50
C SER A 376 10.19 -8.34 -17.86
N ASN A 377 9.98 -9.65 -17.91
CA ASN A 377 9.86 -10.43 -19.14
C ASN A 377 8.93 -11.63 -18.95
N PRO A 378 7.62 -11.41 -18.78
CA PRO A 378 6.66 -12.48 -18.52
C PRO A 378 6.38 -13.27 -19.81
N GLY A 379 6.28 -14.59 -19.65
CA GLY A 379 5.91 -15.53 -20.72
C GLY A 379 4.53 -16.13 -20.53
N GLN A 380 4.09 -16.96 -21.49
CA GLN A 380 2.74 -17.52 -21.51
C GLN A 380 2.44 -18.39 -20.28
N ALA A 381 3.41 -19.18 -19.81
CA ALA A 381 3.26 -19.98 -18.58
C ALA A 381 2.98 -19.09 -17.35
N HIS A 382 3.66 -17.93 -17.27
CA HIS A 382 3.47 -16.95 -16.21
C HIS A 382 2.07 -16.31 -16.26
N TRP A 383 1.59 -15.97 -17.46
CA TRP A 383 0.23 -15.47 -17.65
C TRP A 383 -0.83 -16.50 -17.24
N ILE A 384 -0.64 -17.76 -17.61
CA ILE A 384 -1.54 -18.86 -17.21
C ILE A 384 -1.56 -19.01 -15.68
N ALA A 385 -0.41 -18.95 -15.02
CA ALA A 385 -0.33 -18.99 -13.57
C ALA A 385 -1.04 -17.79 -12.91
N GLY A 386 -0.88 -16.57 -13.45
CA GLY A 386 -1.63 -15.40 -13.01
C GLY A 386 -3.15 -15.58 -13.13
N LYS A 387 -3.63 -16.13 -14.25
CA LYS A 387 -5.04 -16.49 -14.43
C LYS A 387 -5.50 -17.59 -13.47
N LYS A 388 -4.64 -18.55 -13.11
CA LYS A 388 -4.96 -19.56 -12.08
C LYS A 388 -5.25 -18.90 -10.72
N VAL A 389 -4.49 -17.87 -10.35
CA VAL A 389 -4.78 -17.08 -9.13
C VAL A 389 -6.14 -16.39 -9.21
N LEU A 390 -6.52 -15.83 -10.37
CA LEU A 390 -7.87 -15.27 -10.56
C LEU A 390 -8.97 -16.34 -10.43
N ARG A 391 -8.75 -17.56 -10.95
CA ARG A 391 -9.69 -18.68 -10.75
C ARG A 391 -9.84 -19.06 -9.27
N TYR A 392 -8.74 -19.00 -8.52
CA TYR A 392 -8.79 -19.23 -7.08
C TYR A 392 -9.59 -18.12 -6.37
N LEU A 393 -9.37 -16.86 -6.74
CA LEU A 393 -10.15 -15.73 -6.24
C LEU A 393 -11.64 -15.82 -6.60
N GLN A 394 -11.98 -16.29 -7.79
CA GLN A 394 -13.37 -16.53 -8.19
C GLN A 394 -14.08 -17.48 -7.22
N ARG A 395 -13.42 -18.57 -6.82
CA ARG A 395 -13.97 -19.56 -5.87
C ARG A 395 -14.05 -19.02 -4.43
N THR A 396 -13.14 -18.13 -4.07
CA THR A 396 -12.93 -17.67 -2.68
C THR A 396 -13.25 -16.19 -2.47
N LYS A 397 -14.02 -15.57 -3.37
CA LYS A 397 -14.36 -14.13 -3.31
C LYS A 397 -15.13 -13.73 -2.05
N GLU A 398 -15.85 -14.68 -1.45
CA GLU A 398 -16.59 -14.50 -0.20
C GLU A 398 -15.73 -14.62 1.05
N TYR A 399 -14.45 -15.01 0.93
CA TYR A 399 -13.57 -15.14 2.09
C TYR A 399 -13.33 -13.78 2.73
N LYS A 400 -13.37 -13.76 4.06
CA LYS A 400 -13.12 -12.59 4.89
C LYS A 400 -12.04 -12.91 5.90
N LEU A 401 -11.17 -11.94 6.15
CA LEU A 401 -10.19 -12.03 7.23
C LEU A 401 -10.90 -11.62 8.52
N ILE A 402 -11.03 -12.56 9.47
CA ILE A 402 -11.87 -12.38 10.65
C ILE A 402 -11.04 -12.36 11.94
N TYR A 403 -11.28 -11.34 12.77
CA TYR A 403 -10.79 -11.24 14.13
C TYR A 403 -11.93 -11.50 15.11
N ARG A 404 -11.58 -12.04 16.29
CA ARG A 404 -12.57 -12.36 17.32
C ARG A 404 -12.16 -11.91 18.71
N ARG A 405 -13.16 -11.64 19.55
CA ARG A 405 -12.99 -11.49 20.98
C ARG A 405 -12.45 -12.80 21.55
N VAL A 406 -11.28 -12.73 22.16
CA VAL A 406 -10.59 -13.85 22.82
C VAL A 406 -10.31 -13.49 24.25
N GLU A 407 -10.30 -14.43 25.18
CA GLU A 407 -9.95 -14.14 26.57
C GLU A 407 -8.51 -13.63 26.68
N GLU A 408 -7.57 -14.41 26.12
CA GLU A 408 -6.15 -14.07 26.12
C GLU A 408 -5.72 -13.52 24.76
N LEU A 409 -5.42 -12.22 24.73
CA LEU A 409 -4.98 -11.53 23.53
C LEU A 409 -3.47 -11.71 23.35
N LYS A 410 -3.04 -12.76 22.63
CA LYS A 410 -1.62 -13.04 22.33
C LYS A 410 -1.29 -12.76 20.87
N LEU A 411 -0.04 -12.34 20.65
CA LEU A 411 0.59 -12.30 19.34
C LEU A 411 1.42 -13.58 19.17
N GLU A 412 1.16 -14.33 18.11
CA GLU A 412 1.85 -15.60 17.80
C GLU A 412 2.38 -15.55 16.37
N GLY A 413 3.65 -15.91 16.16
CA GLY A 413 4.30 -15.96 14.85
C GLY A 413 4.62 -17.37 14.41
N TYR A 414 4.62 -17.60 13.11
CA TYR A 414 4.97 -18.86 12.46
C TYR A 414 5.97 -18.56 11.34
N ALA A 415 6.99 -19.41 11.22
CA ALA A 415 8.01 -19.31 10.19
C ALA A 415 8.26 -20.68 9.55
N ASP A 416 8.40 -20.71 8.23
CA ASP A 416 8.75 -21.90 7.44
C ASP A 416 9.58 -21.50 6.23
N ALA A 417 10.38 -22.40 5.67
CA ALA A 417 11.16 -22.14 4.47
C ALA A 417 11.13 -23.29 3.45
N ASP A 418 10.90 -22.93 2.17
CA ASP A 418 11.08 -23.86 1.07
C ASP A 418 12.53 -23.84 0.57
N PHE A 419 13.29 -24.88 0.93
CA PHE A 419 14.71 -24.99 0.60
C PHE A 419 14.95 -25.14 -0.91
N ALA A 420 15.75 -24.24 -1.47
CA ALA A 420 16.14 -24.22 -2.89
C ALA A 420 14.95 -24.27 -3.88
N GLY A 421 13.77 -23.79 -3.48
CA GLY A 421 12.55 -23.86 -4.29
C GLY A 421 12.57 -23.04 -5.59
N CYS A 422 13.43 -22.00 -5.68
CA CYS A 422 13.54 -21.18 -6.89
C CYS A 422 14.41 -21.87 -7.95
N LEU A 423 13.81 -22.37 -9.03
CA LEU A 423 14.53 -23.02 -10.13
C LEU A 423 15.68 -22.18 -10.71
N ASP A 424 15.43 -20.89 -10.95
CA ASP A 424 16.41 -20.01 -11.61
C ASP A 424 17.66 -19.69 -10.78
N THR A 425 17.55 -19.70 -9.45
CA THR A 425 18.63 -19.19 -8.57
C THR A 425 19.02 -20.15 -7.46
N GLN A 426 18.29 -21.25 -7.30
CA GLN A 426 18.39 -22.20 -6.18
C GLN A 426 18.25 -21.53 -4.81
N LYS A 427 17.72 -20.30 -4.77
CA LYS A 427 17.42 -19.57 -3.52
C LYS A 427 16.14 -20.11 -2.91
N SER A 428 16.14 -20.19 -1.58
CA SER A 428 14.98 -20.65 -0.81
C SER A 428 13.93 -19.54 -0.69
N THR A 429 12.70 -19.90 -0.33
CA THR A 429 11.62 -18.93 -0.05
C THR A 429 11.24 -19.02 1.43
N SER A 430 11.24 -17.90 2.16
CA SER A 430 10.77 -17.82 3.54
C SER A 430 9.31 -17.38 3.59
N GLY A 431 8.50 -18.13 4.34
CA GLY A 431 7.12 -17.82 4.67
C GLY A 431 7.02 -17.43 6.14
N VAL A 432 6.32 -16.33 6.44
CA VAL A 432 6.10 -15.86 7.81
C VAL A 432 4.67 -15.36 7.98
N VAL A 433 4.01 -15.69 9.08
CA VAL A 433 2.70 -15.13 9.46
C VAL A 433 2.59 -14.90 10.96
N PHE A 434 1.97 -13.80 11.34
CA PHE A 434 1.63 -13.44 12.71
C PHE A 434 0.12 -13.39 12.88
N LEU A 435 -0.38 -14.08 13.91
CA LEU A 435 -1.76 -14.10 14.31
C LEU A 435 -1.98 -13.25 15.56
N PHE A 436 -3.07 -12.48 15.56
CA PHE A 436 -3.51 -11.67 16.68
C PHE A 436 -5.04 -11.63 16.68
N ALA A 437 -5.67 -11.81 17.85
CA ALA A 437 -7.12 -12.04 17.94
C ALA A 437 -7.62 -13.16 16.98
N ARG A 438 -6.77 -14.17 16.74
CA ARG A 438 -7.01 -15.36 15.91
C ARG A 438 -7.21 -15.09 14.41
N GLY A 439 -6.86 -13.90 13.94
CA GLY A 439 -6.71 -13.58 12.52
C GLY A 439 -5.28 -13.15 12.20
N ALA A 440 -4.84 -13.32 10.96
CA ALA A 440 -3.54 -12.87 10.51
C ALA A 440 -3.46 -11.33 10.51
N VAL A 441 -2.42 -10.77 11.14
CA VAL A 441 -2.18 -9.32 11.18
C VAL A 441 -0.93 -8.89 10.43
N ALA A 442 0.03 -9.78 10.23
CA ALA A 442 1.20 -9.55 9.39
C ALA A 442 1.63 -10.85 8.72
N TRP A 443 2.09 -10.79 7.47
CA TRP A 443 2.58 -11.95 6.74
C TRP A 443 3.54 -11.54 5.63
N ARG A 444 4.45 -12.45 5.26
CA ARG A 444 5.41 -12.25 4.16
C ARG A 444 5.72 -13.57 3.46
N SER A 445 5.99 -13.48 2.16
CA SER A 445 6.60 -14.53 1.34
C SER A 445 7.79 -13.94 0.61
N VAL A 446 9.01 -14.29 1.02
CA VAL A 446 10.24 -13.62 0.57
C VAL A 446 11.21 -14.62 -0.01
N LYS A 447 11.65 -14.40 -1.25
CA LYS A 447 12.80 -15.12 -1.80
C LYS A 447 14.05 -14.69 -1.03
N GLN A 448 14.73 -15.64 -0.39
CA GLN A 448 15.91 -15.36 0.42
C GLN A 448 17.00 -14.71 -0.44
N GLN A 449 17.76 -13.78 0.14
CA GLN A 449 18.84 -13.10 -0.56
C GLN A 449 20.03 -14.03 -0.82
N TYR A 450 20.30 -14.96 0.10
CA TYR A 450 21.43 -15.89 0.06
C TYR A 450 20.97 -17.27 -0.42
N ILE A 451 21.89 -18.00 -1.07
CA ILE A 451 21.70 -19.42 -1.34
C ILE A 451 22.02 -20.17 -0.06
N SER A 452 21.00 -20.84 0.50
CA SER A 452 21.17 -21.70 1.65
C SER A 452 21.83 -23.02 1.23
N THR A 453 22.71 -23.55 2.06
CA THR A 453 23.44 -24.80 1.84
C THR A 453 22.78 -26.01 2.52
N SER A 454 21.77 -25.76 3.37
CA SER A 454 20.97 -26.79 4.03
C SER A 454 19.56 -26.29 4.35
N THR A 455 18.61 -27.20 4.54
CA THR A 455 17.25 -26.88 5.02
C THR A 455 17.30 -26.12 6.34
N MET A 456 18.14 -26.54 7.30
CA MET A 456 18.31 -25.85 8.58
C MET A 456 18.70 -24.37 8.39
N GLN A 457 19.55 -24.06 7.42
CA GLN A 457 19.98 -22.68 7.15
C GLN A 457 18.84 -21.85 6.55
N ALA A 458 18.06 -22.43 5.63
CA ALA A 458 16.90 -21.75 5.05
C ALA A 458 15.83 -21.48 6.12
N GLU A 459 15.55 -22.45 6.97
CA GLU A 459 14.61 -22.32 8.09
C GLU A 459 15.06 -21.26 9.08
N PHE A 460 16.35 -21.24 9.42
CA PHE A 460 16.87 -20.20 10.29
C PHE A 460 16.71 -18.80 9.69
N LEU A 461 16.89 -18.64 8.37
CA LEU A 461 16.65 -17.36 7.72
C LEU A 461 15.16 -16.96 7.81
N ALA A 462 14.22 -17.90 7.73
CA ALA A 462 12.81 -17.62 8.00
C ALA A 462 12.58 -17.19 9.46
N ILE A 463 13.23 -17.84 10.44
CA ILE A 463 13.18 -17.45 11.86
C ILE A 463 13.74 -16.03 12.06
N TYR A 464 14.81 -15.65 11.36
CA TYR A 464 15.37 -14.30 11.41
C TYR A 464 14.38 -13.25 10.86
N GLU A 465 13.75 -13.52 9.71
CA GLU A 465 12.74 -12.62 9.15
C GLU A 465 11.53 -12.50 10.11
N ALA A 466 11.07 -13.61 10.68
CA ALA A 466 10.01 -13.62 11.68
C ALA A 466 10.39 -12.83 12.94
N THR A 467 11.62 -12.98 13.43
CA THR A 467 12.11 -12.22 14.59
C THR A 467 12.12 -10.71 14.30
N SER A 468 12.48 -10.31 13.08
CA SER A 468 12.48 -8.89 12.67
C SER A 468 11.06 -8.30 12.66
N ILE A 469 10.10 -9.04 12.12
CA ILE A 469 8.67 -8.63 12.12
C ILE A 469 8.12 -8.63 13.55
N ALA A 470 8.46 -9.63 14.37
CA ALA A 470 8.05 -9.69 15.77
C ALA A 470 8.53 -8.48 16.56
N MET A 471 9.78 -8.04 16.36
CA MET A 471 10.30 -6.83 17.02
C MET A 471 9.51 -5.58 16.63
N TRP A 472 9.24 -5.39 15.33
CA TRP A 472 8.45 -4.26 14.88
C TRP A 472 7.05 -4.28 15.49
N LEU A 473 6.36 -5.42 15.46
CA LEU A 473 5.02 -5.59 16.05
C LEU A 473 5.05 -5.37 17.57
N LYS A 474 6.06 -5.91 18.28
CA LYS A 474 6.22 -5.73 19.73
C LYS A 474 6.35 -4.26 20.09
N ASN A 475 7.22 -3.53 19.38
CA ASN A 475 7.47 -2.12 19.63
C ASN A 475 6.24 -1.28 19.29
N PHE A 476 5.62 -1.52 18.13
CA PHE A 476 4.38 -0.86 17.71
C PHE A 476 3.25 -1.06 18.74
N MET A 477 2.98 -2.30 19.14
CA MET A 477 1.91 -2.64 20.09
C MET A 477 2.22 -2.19 21.53
N SER A 478 3.49 -2.14 21.93
CA SER A 478 3.89 -1.60 23.25
C SER A 478 3.50 -0.13 23.39
N MET A 479 3.60 0.63 22.29
CA MET A 479 3.17 2.03 22.28
C MET A 479 1.65 2.17 22.41
N LEU A 480 0.85 1.21 21.93
CA LEU A 480 -0.61 1.22 22.06
C LEU A 480 -1.12 1.08 23.51
N LYS A 481 -0.29 0.60 24.45
CA LYS A 481 -0.56 0.51 25.90
C LYS A 481 -1.81 -0.27 26.33
N VAL A 482 -2.46 -1.00 25.42
CA VAL A 482 -3.69 -1.79 25.69
C VAL A 482 -3.48 -3.30 25.52
N VAL A 483 -2.26 -3.75 25.24
CA VAL A 483 -1.92 -5.16 24.98
C VAL A 483 -0.92 -5.65 26.04
N ASP A 484 -1.42 -6.10 27.20
CA ASP A 484 -0.53 -6.48 28.31
C ASP A 484 0.40 -7.66 27.99
N SER A 485 -0.07 -8.60 27.17
CA SER A 485 0.70 -9.77 26.76
C SER A 485 1.98 -9.43 26.00
N ILE A 486 2.07 -8.22 25.41
CA ILE A 486 3.23 -7.81 24.61
C ILE A 486 4.51 -7.66 25.44
N LYS A 487 4.36 -7.48 26.76
CA LYS A 487 5.48 -7.46 27.71
C LYS A 487 6.18 -8.81 27.80
N ARG A 488 5.46 -9.92 27.54
CA ARG A 488 6.02 -11.28 27.51
C ARG A 488 6.72 -11.53 26.17
N PRO A 489 7.65 -12.49 26.09
CA PRO A 489 8.24 -12.90 24.81
C PRO A 489 7.15 -13.29 23.79
N ILE A 490 7.29 -12.86 22.54
CA ILE A 490 6.37 -13.26 21.46
C ILE A 490 6.68 -14.70 21.08
N GLN A 491 5.67 -15.56 21.08
CA GLN A 491 5.82 -16.95 20.66
C GLN A 491 6.05 -17.03 19.15
N LEU A 492 7.14 -17.68 18.74
CA LEU A 492 7.48 -18.04 17.38
C LEU A 492 7.51 -19.56 17.24
N TRP A 493 6.86 -20.06 16.19
CA TRP A 493 6.80 -21.48 15.87
C TRP A 493 7.56 -21.77 14.58
N ASN A 494 8.33 -22.85 14.58
CA ASN A 494 9.00 -23.39 13.40
C ASN A 494 9.00 -24.93 13.51
N ASP A 495 8.88 -25.63 12.40
CA ASP A 495 8.79 -27.10 12.38
C ASP A 495 10.15 -27.80 12.16
N ASN A 496 11.22 -27.03 11.97
CA ASN A 496 12.57 -27.58 11.87
C ASN A 496 13.27 -27.61 13.23
N SER A 497 13.25 -28.77 13.89
CA SER A 497 13.91 -29.00 15.18
C SER A 497 15.40 -28.62 15.19
N ALA A 498 16.12 -28.83 14.08
CA ALA A 498 17.54 -28.47 13.99
C ALA A 498 17.74 -26.95 13.94
N ALA A 499 16.89 -26.21 13.22
CA ALA A 499 16.93 -24.75 13.19
C ALA A 499 16.55 -24.14 14.54
N VAL A 500 15.52 -24.68 15.21
CA VAL A 500 15.11 -24.27 16.57
C VAL A 500 16.24 -24.50 17.57
N TYR A 501 16.83 -25.69 17.57
CA TYR A 501 17.96 -26.01 18.44
C TYR A 501 19.16 -25.11 18.14
N PHE A 502 19.45 -24.87 16.86
CA PHE A 502 20.54 -23.99 16.46
C PHE A 502 20.33 -22.56 16.94
N ALA A 503 19.10 -22.04 16.84
CA ALA A 503 18.73 -20.70 17.29
C ALA A 503 18.81 -20.54 18.81
N LYS A 504 18.45 -21.56 19.59
CA LYS A 504 18.58 -21.53 21.07
C LYS A 504 20.01 -21.77 21.57
N GLY A 505 20.82 -22.50 20.81
CA GLY A 505 22.13 -22.98 21.28
C GLY A 505 23.25 -21.92 21.24
N ASN A 506 24.23 -22.07 22.15
CA ASN A 506 25.44 -21.25 22.23
C ASN A 506 26.52 -21.62 21.20
N LYS A 507 26.35 -22.72 20.44
CA LYS A 507 27.35 -23.19 19.49
C LYS A 507 27.49 -22.20 18.31
N ARG A 508 28.73 -21.77 18.06
CA ARG A 508 29.14 -21.02 16.87
C ARG A 508 29.61 -22.02 15.82
N SER A 509 28.85 -22.21 14.74
CA SER A 509 29.30 -23.03 13.60
C SER A 509 30.20 -22.19 12.69
N GLY A 510 31.46 -22.60 12.53
CA GLY A 510 32.43 -21.91 11.67
C GLY A 510 32.04 -21.81 10.19
N GLY A 511 31.16 -22.69 9.70
CA GLY A 511 30.70 -22.75 8.30
C GLY A 511 29.69 -21.68 7.86
N LEU A 512 29.23 -20.79 8.76
CA LEU A 512 28.15 -19.83 8.50
C LEU A 512 28.57 -18.35 8.63
N ARG A 513 29.87 -18.04 8.49
CA ARG A 513 30.42 -16.67 8.64
C ARG A 513 29.66 -15.62 7.82
N HIS A 514 29.24 -15.94 6.59
CA HIS A 514 28.54 -15.03 5.68
C HIS A 514 27.12 -14.64 6.14
N LEU A 515 26.54 -15.37 7.10
CA LEU A 515 25.23 -15.07 7.72
C LEU A 515 25.35 -14.69 9.19
N GLN A 516 26.58 -14.61 9.73
CA GLN A 516 26.83 -14.54 11.17
C GLN A 516 26.10 -13.39 11.85
N LEU A 517 25.98 -12.21 11.23
CA LEU A 517 25.26 -11.08 11.79
C LEU A 517 23.74 -11.34 11.94
N LYS A 518 23.11 -11.95 10.92
CA LYS A 518 21.69 -12.34 11.00
C LYS A 518 21.47 -13.39 12.10
N PHE A 519 22.38 -14.37 12.17
CA PHE A 519 22.38 -15.37 13.23
C PHE A 519 22.49 -14.75 14.62
N LEU A 520 23.50 -13.91 14.84
CA LEU A 520 23.73 -13.27 16.14
C LEU A 520 22.55 -12.38 16.55
N SER A 521 21.98 -11.60 15.60
CA SER A 521 20.83 -10.74 15.85
C SER A 521 19.60 -11.53 16.32
N ALA A 522 19.18 -12.58 15.59
CA ALA A 522 18.02 -13.36 16.01
C ALA A 522 18.26 -14.10 17.34
N LYS A 523 19.46 -14.66 17.55
CA LYS A 523 19.84 -15.32 18.80
C LYS A 523 19.82 -14.37 19.99
N GLU A 524 20.35 -13.16 19.81
CA GLU A 524 20.34 -12.11 20.83
C GLU A 524 18.90 -11.79 21.25
N LYS A 525 17.98 -11.60 20.30
CA LYS A 525 16.58 -11.30 20.63
C LYS A 525 15.84 -12.44 21.33
N ILE A 526 16.14 -13.68 20.97
CA ILE A 526 15.60 -14.86 21.68
C ILE A 526 16.15 -14.90 23.11
N ARG A 527 17.46 -14.73 23.28
CA ARG A 527 18.14 -14.74 24.60
C ARG A 527 17.66 -13.61 25.50
N ASP A 528 17.47 -12.42 24.94
CA ASP A 528 17.03 -11.22 25.65
C ASP A 528 15.52 -11.25 25.97
N GLY A 529 14.81 -12.34 25.62
CA GLY A 529 13.40 -12.52 25.94
C GLY A 529 12.43 -11.68 25.10
N TYR A 530 12.86 -11.19 23.92
CA TYR A 530 11.94 -10.52 23.00
C TYR A 530 10.99 -11.52 22.35
N THR A 531 11.51 -12.68 21.96
CA THR A 531 10.79 -13.79 21.32
C THR A 531 11.08 -15.11 22.04
N ALA A 532 10.08 -15.98 22.14
CA ALA A 532 10.23 -17.37 22.55
C ALA A 532 10.04 -18.24 21.31
N LEU A 533 11.05 -19.04 20.95
CA LEU A 533 11.02 -19.88 19.76
C LEU A 533 10.77 -21.32 20.18
N ASP A 534 9.77 -22.01 19.63
CA ASP A 534 9.56 -23.44 19.90
C ASP A 534 9.23 -24.24 18.65
N HIS A 535 9.47 -25.54 18.74
CA HIS A 535 9.14 -26.48 17.70
C HIS A 535 7.64 -26.73 17.64
N ILE A 536 7.08 -26.81 16.42
CA ILE A 536 5.71 -27.24 16.17
C ILE A 536 5.69 -28.34 15.11
N GLY A 537 4.71 -29.23 15.10
CA GLY A 537 4.57 -30.19 13.99
C GLY A 537 4.24 -29.49 12.66
N THR A 538 4.76 -29.99 11.54
CA THR A 538 4.54 -29.43 10.19
C THR A 538 3.06 -29.23 9.85
N ASP A 539 2.19 -30.17 10.22
CA ASP A 539 0.72 -30.05 10.02
C ASP A 539 0.07 -28.87 10.76
N PHE A 540 0.81 -28.25 11.68
CA PHE A 540 0.39 -27.10 12.48
C PHE A 540 1.13 -25.81 12.13
N ASN A 541 2.15 -25.86 11.28
CA ASN A 541 2.88 -24.67 10.86
C ASN A 541 2.05 -23.86 9.85
N ILE A 542 1.53 -22.72 10.30
CA ILE A 542 0.62 -21.89 9.48
C ILE A 542 1.39 -21.16 8.37
N ALA A 543 2.72 -21.13 8.42
CA ALA A 543 3.55 -20.47 7.43
C ALA A 543 3.78 -21.26 6.13
N ASP A 544 3.53 -22.58 6.10
CA ASP A 544 3.70 -23.45 4.92
C ASP A 544 3.14 -22.91 3.60
N PRO A 545 1.86 -22.46 3.51
CA PRO A 545 1.31 -21.93 2.26
C PRO A 545 1.98 -20.63 1.77
N LEU A 546 2.86 -20.03 2.58
CA LEU A 546 3.55 -18.78 2.27
C LEU A 546 4.94 -19.00 1.67
N ASN A 547 5.42 -20.23 1.53
CA ASN A 547 6.71 -20.49 0.87
C ASN A 547 6.67 -21.53 -0.25
N LYS A 548 5.62 -22.35 -0.34
CA LYS A 548 5.50 -23.42 -1.34
C LYS A 548 4.04 -23.69 -1.73
N GLY A 549 3.85 -24.34 -2.88
CA GLY A 549 2.55 -24.87 -3.29
C GLY A 549 2.20 -26.13 -2.49
N LEU A 550 0.95 -26.24 -2.05
CA LEU A 550 0.47 -27.31 -1.16
C LEU A 550 -0.66 -28.13 -1.79
N PRO A 551 -0.91 -29.36 -1.28
CA PRO A 551 -2.15 -30.08 -1.57
C PRO A 551 -3.38 -29.32 -1.05
N ASN A 552 -4.51 -29.43 -1.76
CA ASN A 552 -5.72 -28.65 -1.49
C ASN A 552 -6.16 -28.70 -0.01
N HIS A 553 -6.27 -29.89 0.57
CA HIS A 553 -6.75 -30.05 1.95
C HIS A 553 -5.83 -29.40 3.00
N VAL A 554 -4.51 -29.44 2.77
CA VAL A 554 -3.52 -28.82 3.65
C VAL A 554 -3.61 -27.30 3.53
N PHE A 555 -3.63 -26.79 2.29
CA PHE A 555 -3.76 -25.36 2.02
C PHE A 555 -5.00 -24.76 2.69
N HIS A 556 -6.19 -25.32 2.46
CA HIS A 556 -7.43 -24.82 3.06
C HIS A 556 -7.41 -24.84 4.59
N ARG A 557 -6.80 -25.86 5.20
CA ARG A 557 -6.65 -25.94 6.65
C ARG A 557 -5.82 -24.77 7.21
N HIS A 558 -4.68 -24.47 6.60
CA HIS A 558 -3.84 -23.34 7.05
C HIS A 558 -4.50 -22.00 6.76
N VAL A 559 -5.15 -21.83 5.61
CA VAL A 559 -5.90 -20.61 5.27
C VAL A 559 -7.00 -20.32 6.31
N LYS A 560 -7.75 -21.34 6.72
CA LYS A 560 -8.74 -21.20 7.81
C LYS A 560 -8.08 -20.80 9.13
N ARG A 561 -6.92 -21.38 9.46
CA ARG A 561 -6.15 -21.04 10.67
C ARG A 561 -5.54 -19.64 10.64
N MET A 562 -5.33 -19.05 9.47
CA MET A 562 -5.00 -17.62 9.33
C MET A 562 -6.19 -16.69 9.59
N GLY A 563 -7.38 -17.24 9.86
CA GLY A 563 -8.61 -16.48 10.07
C GLY A 563 -9.30 -16.07 8.77
N LEU A 564 -8.94 -16.67 7.62
CA LEU A 564 -9.54 -16.39 6.33
C LEU A 564 -10.63 -17.43 6.01
N GLN A 565 -11.90 -17.04 6.09
CA GLN A 565 -13.05 -17.93 5.92
C GLN A 565 -14.32 -17.14 5.55
N ILE A 566 -15.39 -17.83 5.13
CA ILE A 566 -16.67 -17.18 4.75
C ILE A 566 -17.42 -16.70 5.99
N SER A 567 -17.50 -17.56 7.01
CA SER A 567 -18.09 -17.31 8.32
C SER A 567 -17.37 -18.15 9.37
N PHE A 568 -17.53 -17.81 10.65
CA PHE A 568 -16.96 -18.61 11.75
C PHE A 568 -17.72 -19.91 12.03
N ASP A 569 -18.90 -20.10 11.43
CA ASP A 569 -19.79 -21.24 11.64
C ASP A 569 -19.56 -22.43 10.71
N ALA A 570 -18.53 -22.35 9.85
CA ALA A 570 -18.17 -23.40 8.91
C ALA A 570 -17.05 -24.29 9.44
#